data_AF-A0AAW7SJA4-F1
#
_entry.id   AF-A0AAW7SJA4-F1
#
_cell.length_a   1.000
_cell.length_b   1.000
_cell.length_c   1.000
_cell.angle_alpha   90.00
_cell.angle_beta   90.00
_cell.angle_gamma   90.00
#
_symmetry.space_group_name_H-M   'P 1'
#
loop_
_entity.id
_entity.type
_entity.pdbx_description
1 polymer ?
#
loop_
_entity_poly.entity_id
_entity_poly.type
_entity_poly.pdbx_seq_one_letter_code
_entity_poly.pdbx_strand_id
1 'polypeptide(L)'
;MKVLLVYQNVPESVDWLVVPNPSAEDLEILNAAHGSFTNSCNTDDATEAALDKISYFLCDPHQKDLYATDYLHKAGADFGKWYRFKIDEAELPNTAGIDKVFTCGFLM
;
A
#
# COMPACT_ATOMS: atom_id res chain seq x y z
N MET A 1 13.70 3.32 -10.62
CA MET A 1 12.88 4.33 -9.92
C MET A 1 12.53 3.77 -8.56
N LYS A 2 12.55 4.57 -7.51
CA LYS A 2 12.30 4.14 -6.12
C LYS A 2 11.27 5.09 -5.52
N VAL A 3 10.24 4.54 -4.89
CA VAL A 3 9.11 5.34 -4.39
C VAL A 3 8.92 5.12 -2.90
N LEU A 4 8.48 6.16 -2.20
CA LEU A 4 8.05 6.10 -0.81
C LEU A 4 6.51 6.06 -0.78
N LEU A 5 5.94 5.06 -0.14
CA LEU A 5 4.51 4.99 0.17
C LEU A 5 4.35 5.20 1.69
N VAL A 6 3.54 6.20 2.04
CA VAL A 6 3.09 6.47 3.41
C VAL A 6 1.66 5.98 3.52
N TYR A 7 1.43 4.91 4.29
CA TYR A 7 0.13 4.26 4.40
C TYR A 7 -0.44 4.42 5.81
N GLN A 8 -1.61 5.06 5.92
CA GLN A 8 -2.32 5.24 7.19
C GLN A 8 -3.20 4.02 7.52
N ASN A 9 -2.98 3.41 8.68
CA ASN A 9 -3.69 2.22 9.16
C ASN A 9 -4.70 2.56 10.27
N VAL A 10 -5.60 1.60 10.52
CA VAL A 10 -6.52 1.59 11.67
C VAL A 10 -6.19 0.38 12.56
N PRO A 11 -5.98 0.53 13.88
CA PRO A 11 -5.93 1.80 14.63
C PRO A 11 -4.67 2.64 14.31
N GLU A 12 -4.74 3.94 14.64
CA GLU A 12 -3.81 5.03 14.30
C GLU A 12 -2.32 4.59 14.29
N SER A 13 -1.86 4.15 13.12
CA SER A 13 -0.48 3.80 12.85
C SER A 13 -0.14 4.10 11.39
N VAL A 14 1.13 4.34 11.11
CA VAL A 14 1.60 4.66 9.76
C VAL A 14 2.65 3.63 9.36
N ASP A 15 2.41 2.95 8.25
CA ASP A 15 3.43 2.15 7.59
C ASP A 15 4.23 3.03 6.62
N TRP A 16 5.56 2.94 6.71
CA TRP A 16 6.48 3.59 5.78
C TRP A 16 7.08 2.53 4.87
N LEU A 17 6.87 2.64 3.56
CA LEU A 17 7.33 1.64 2.60
C LEU A 17 8.21 2.24 1.52
N VAL A 18 9.38 1.65 1.32
CA VAL A 18 10.29 2.05 0.25
C VAL A 18 10.29 0.99 -0.84
N VAL A 19 9.50 1.20 -1.89
CA VAL A 19 9.30 0.24 -2.97
C VAL A 19 10.33 0.49 -4.08
N PRO A 20 11.28 -0.43 -4.32
CA PRO A 20 12.25 -0.31 -5.40
C PRO A 20 11.66 -0.83 -6.72
N ASN A 21 11.86 -0.06 -7.79
CA ASN A 21 11.49 -0.41 -9.17
C ASN A 21 10.05 -0.94 -9.31
N PRO A 22 9.03 -0.16 -8.91
CA PRO A 22 7.63 -0.54 -9.13
C PRO A 22 7.36 -0.73 -10.63
N SER A 23 6.50 -1.69 -10.97
CA SER A 23 6.05 -1.89 -12.35
C SER A 23 5.21 -0.70 -12.84
N ALA A 24 4.90 -0.66 -14.14
CA ALA A 24 3.97 0.35 -14.67
C ALA A 24 2.58 0.24 -14.00
N GLU A 25 2.08 -0.98 -13.81
CA GLU A 25 0.81 -1.25 -13.12
C GLU A 25 0.86 -0.81 -11.65
N ASP A 26 1.96 -1.10 -10.94
CA ASP A 26 2.15 -0.65 -9.56
C ASP A 26 2.05 0.88 -9.45
N LEU A 27 2.60 1.59 -10.44
CA LEU A 27 2.54 3.05 -10.49
C LEU A 27 1.14 3.56 -10.81
N GLU A 28 0.41 2.91 -11.70
CA GLU A 28 -0.98 3.27 -11.99
C GLU A 28 -1.83 3.16 -10.72
N ILE A 29 -1.69 2.07 -9.97
CA ILE A 29 -2.35 1.86 -8.68
C ILE A 29 -1.96 2.94 -7.67
N LEU A 30 -0.67 3.21 -7.50
CA LEU A 30 -0.17 4.22 -6.57
C LEU A 30 -0.64 5.63 -6.91
N ASN A 31 -0.66 6.00 -8.19
CA ASN A 31 -1.15 7.30 -8.63
C ASN A 31 -2.66 7.43 -8.43
N ALA A 32 -3.44 6.38 -8.71
CA ALA A 32 -4.89 6.38 -8.52
C ALA A 32 -5.27 6.54 -7.03
N ALA A 33 -4.56 5.87 -6.14
CA ALA A 33 -4.83 5.94 -4.69
C ALA A 33 -4.24 7.18 -4.00
N HIS A 34 -3.36 7.94 -4.66
CA HIS A 34 -2.64 9.02 -4.00
C HIS A 34 -3.57 10.15 -3.51
N GLY A 35 -3.49 10.46 -2.22
CA GLY A 35 -4.29 11.49 -1.58
C GLY A 35 -5.70 11.05 -1.22
N SER A 36 -6.04 9.80 -1.54
CA SER A 36 -7.33 9.19 -1.25
C SER A 36 -7.23 8.24 -0.06
N PHE A 37 -8.36 8.08 0.62
CA PHE A 37 -8.43 7.31 1.85
C PHE A 37 -9.69 6.46 1.87
N THR A 38 -9.54 5.20 2.29
CA THR A 38 -10.65 4.30 2.55
C THR A 38 -11.60 4.94 3.55
N ASN A 39 -12.90 4.84 3.30
CA ASN A 39 -13.99 5.48 4.05
C ASN A 39 -14.11 7.01 3.88
N SER A 40 -13.37 7.63 2.95
CA SER A 40 -13.62 9.03 2.60
C SER A 40 -14.87 9.19 1.72
N CYS A 41 -15.66 10.24 1.97
CA CYS A 41 -16.82 10.56 1.15
C CYS A 41 -16.35 11.01 -0.25
N ASN A 42 -16.85 10.36 -1.31
CA ASN A 42 -16.56 10.62 -2.74
C ASN A 42 -15.29 9.96 -3.32
N THR A 43 -14.94 8.77 -2.86
CA THR A 43 -13.95 7.94 -3.56
C THR A 43 -14.63 7.29 -4.78
N ASP A 44 -14.05 7.39 -5.98
CA ASP A 44 -14.59 6.70 -7.16
C ASP A 44 -14.20 5.21 -7.17
N ASP A 45 -14.95 4.38 -7.90
CA ASP A 45 -14.76 2.92 -7.95
C ASP A 45 -13.31 2.52 -8.32
N ALA A 46 -12.64 3.31 -9.16
CA ALA A 46 -11.27 3.03 -9.58
C ALA A 46 -10.27 3.28 -8.45
N THR A 47 -10.47 4.35 -7.70
CA THR A 47 -9.68 4.71 -6.53
C THR A 47 -9.93 3.75 -5.38
N GLU A 48 -11.17 3.34 -5.14
CA GLU A 48 -11.51 2.30 -4.16
C GLU A 48 -10.81 0.98 -4.48
N ALA A 49 -10.88 0.54 -5.75
CA ALA A 49 -10.18 -0.66 -6.20
C ALA A 49 -8.65 -0.55 -6.05
N ALA A 50 -8.08 0.64 -6.26
CA ALA A 50 -6.66 0.89 -6.05
C ALA A 50 -6.27 0.82 -4.57
N LEU A 51 -7.07 1.42 -3.68
CA LEU A 51 -6.87 1.34 -2.23
C LEU A 51 -6.95 -0.10 -1.71
N ASP A 52 -7.94 -0.87 -2.15
CA ASP A 52 -8.08 -2.28 -1.82
C ASP A 52 -6.88 -3.11 -2.28
N LYS A 53 -6.40 -2.82 -3.50
CA LYS A 53 -5.22 -3.49 -4.06
C LYS A 53 -3.94 -3.16 -3.28
N ILE A 54 -3.76 -1.92 -2.84
CA ILE A 54 -2.64 -1.54 -1.98
C ILE A 54 -2.74 -2.27 -0.64
N SER A 55 -3.92 -2.28 0.00
CA SER A 55 -4.13 -3.02 1.25
C SER A 55 -3.73 -4.49 1.11
N TYR A 56 -4.12 -5.13 0.00
CA TYR A 56 -3.74 -6.49 -0.35
C TYR A 56 -2.22 -6.70 -0.53
N PHE A 57 -1.50 -5.72 -1.11
CA PHE A 57 -0.04 -5.77 -1.25
C PHE A 57 0.70 -5.60 0.08
N LEU A 58 0.04 -4.99 1.07
CA LEU A 58 0.61 -4.70 2.40
C LEU A 58 0.32 -5.78 3.44
N CYS A 59 -0.56 -6.74 3.16
CA CYS A 59 -0.87 -7.83 4.08
C CYS A 59 0.37 -8.66 4.44
N ASP A 60 0.40 -9.19 5.67
CA ASP A 60 1.43 -10.13 6.10
C ASP A 60 1.27 -11.46 5.33
N PRO A 61 2.25 -11.88 4.50
CA PRO A 61 2.17 -13.12 3.75
C PRO A 61 2.10 -14.36 4.65
N HIS A 62 2.54 -14.28 5.91
CA HIS A 62 2.47 -15.37 6.88
C HIS A 62 1.08 -15.55 7.50
N GLN A 63 0.20 -14.56 7.34
CA GLN A 63 -1.18 -14.58 7.85
C GLN A 63 -2.21 -14.82 6.75
N LYS A 64 -1.78 -15.30 5.58
CA LYS A 64 -2.61 -15.54 4.40
C LYS A 64 -3.90 -16.32 4.72
N ASP A 65 -3.82 -17.29 5.63
CA ASP A 65 -4.95 -18.14 6.03
C ASP A 65 -5.97 -17.40 6.93
N LEU A 66 -5.55 -16.37 7.67
CA LEU A 66 -6.43 -15.55 8.51
C LEU A 66 -7.21 -14.52 7.70
N TYR A 67 -6.62 -14.04 6.60
CA TYR A 67 -7.26 -13.07 5.72
C TYR A 67 -8.16 -13.74 4.67
N ALA A 68 -8.20 -15.07 4.58
CA ALA A 68 -8.93 -15.87 3.59
C ALA A 68 -10.47 -15.82 3.72
N THR A 69 -11.07 -14.64 3.85
CA THR A 69 -12.47 -14.36 3.54
C THR A 69 -12.62 -14.09 2.04
N ASP A 70 -13.86 -14.12 1.51
CA ASP A 70 -14.22 -14.25 0.07
C ASP A 70 -13.44 -13.42 -0.96
N TYR A 71 -12.79 -12.30 -0.56
CA TYR A 71 -11.87 -11.51 -1.39
C TYR A 71 -10.59 -12.28 -1.80
N LEU A 72 -10.20 -13.29 -1.02
CA LEU A 72 -8.91 -13.97 -1.07
C LEU A 72 -8.94 -15.37 -1.72
N HIS A 73 -10.09 -15.83 -2.23
CA HIS A 73 -10.13 -17.06 -3.06
C HIS A 73 -9.24 -16.97 -4.31
N LYS A 74 -8.75 -15.77 -4.66
CA LYS A 74 -7.67 -15.52 -5.62
C LYS A 74 -6.43 -14.98 -4.93
N ALA A 75 -5.88 -15.72 -3.96
CA ALA A 75 -4.63 -15.37 -3.32
C ALA A 75 -3.43 -15.55 -4.30
N GLY A 76 -3.37 -14.65 -5.28
CA GLY A 76 -2.39 -14.63 -6.36
C GLY A 76 -0.99 -14.25 -5.90
N ALA A 77 -0.09 -14.10 -6.86
CA ALA A 77 1.34 -13.87 -6.63
C ALA A 77 1.65 -12.54 -5.90
N ASP A 78 0.70 -11.59 -5.87
CA ASP A 78 0.95 -10.25 -5.36
C ASP A 78 0.54 -10.04 -3.89
N PHE A 79 0.00 -11.06 -3.21
CA PHE A 79 -0.36 -10.94 -1.79
C PHE A 79 0.87 -10.65 -0.94
N GLY A 80 0.84 -9.58 -0.15
CA GLY A 80 1.97 -9.18 0.68
C GLY A 80 3.23 -8.81 -0.11
N LYS A 81 3.10 -8.53 -1.42
CA LYS A 81 4.22 -8.19 -2.32
C LYS A 81 5.11 -7.08 -1.77
N TRP A 82 4.54 -6.09 -1.08
CA TRP A 82 5.26 -4.96 -0.53
C TRP A 82 5.52 -5.05 0.97
N TYR A 83 5.03 -6.09 1.64
CA TYR A 83 5.21 -6.27 3.09
C TYR A 83 6.68 -6.17 3.53
N ARG A 84 7.60 -6.78 2.75
CA ARG A 84 9.04 -6.75 3.02
C ARG A 84 9.74 -5.40 2.82
N PHE A 85 9.04 -4.41 2.26
CA PHE A 85 9.58 -3.09 1.98
C PHE A 85 9.23 -2.06 3.05
N LYS A 86 8.51 -2.48 4.10
CA LYS A 86 8.29 -1.69 5.30
C LYS A 86 9.62 -1.39 5.98
N ILE A 87 9.77 -0.15 6.44
CA ILE A 87 10.92 0.32 7.22
C ILE A 87 10.43 1.08 8.45
N ASP A 88 11.30 1.24 9.43
CA ASP A 88 11.02 2.11 10.56
C ASP A 88 11.10 3.58 10.13
N GLU A 89 10.27 4.44 10.73
CA GLU A 89 10.30 5.90 10.48
C GLU A 89 11.71 6.48 10.73
N ALA A 90 12.41 5.96 11.74
CA ALA A 90 13.77 6.36 12.09
C ALA A 90 14.80 6.08 10.97
N GLU A 91 14.49 5.19 10.03
CA GLU A 91 15.35 4.86 8.90
C GLU A 91 15.14 5.79 7.70
N LEU A 92 14.06 6.57 7.66
CA LEU A 92 13.74 7.48 6.54
C LEU A 92 14.90 8.41 6.15
N PRO A 93 15.64 9.05 7.08
CA PRO A 93 16.76 9.91 6.71
C PRO A 93 17.89 9.18 5.96
N ASN A 94 17.99 7.86 6.11
CA ASN A 94 18.98 7.02 5.42
C ASN A 94 18.49 6.54 4.05
N THR A 95 17.22 6.81 3.70
CA THR A 95 16.63 6.39 2.43
C THR A 95 16.94 7.40 1.32
N ALA A 96 18.11 7.27 0.70
CA ALA A 96 18.46 8.08 -0.46
C ALA A 96 17.72 7.63 -1.73
N GLY A 97 17.56 8.57 -2.67
CA GLY A 97 17.13 8.30 -4.04
C GLY A 97 15.65 7.99 -4.21
N ILE A 98 14.77 8.59 -3.40
CA ILE A 98 13.32 8.52 -3.61
C ILE A 98 12.93 9.46 -4.75
N ASP A 99 12.35 8.90 -5.81
CA ASP A 99 11.92 9.64 -6.99
C ASP A 99 10.50 10.22 -6.83
N LYS A 100 9.62 9.54 -6.09
CA LYS A 100 8.23 9.95 -5.83
C LYS A 100 7.75 9.52 -4.45
N VAL A 101 6.83 10.29 -3.90
CA VAL A 101 6.14 10.01 -2.63
C VAL A 101 4.65 9.85 -2.90
N PHE A 102 4.06 8.82 -2.32
CA PHE A 102 2.62 8.54 -2.34
C PHE A 102 2.11 8.46 -0.91
N THR A 103 0.88 8.92 -0.72
CA THR A 103 0.18 8.92 0.56
C THR A 103 -1.23 8.40 0.34
N CYS A 104 -1.65 7.39 1.10
CA CYS A 104 -3.01 6.87 1.09
C CYS A 104 -3.25 6.06 2.38
N GLY A 105 -4.38 5.37 2.48
CA GLY A 105 -4.67 4.49 3.61
C GLY A 105 -6.13 4.61 4.04
N PHE A 106 -6.40 4.52 5.33
CA PHE A 106 -7.72 4.75 5.90
C PHE A 106 -7.87 6.19 6.37
N LEU A 107 -9.06 6.76 6.20
CA LEU A 107 -9.38 8.06 6.77
C LEU A 107 -9.60 7.88 8.28
N MET A 108 -8.87 8.66 9.07
CA MET A 108 -9.02 8.72 10.54
C MET A 108 -10.28 9.50 10.93
#